data_AF-A0A9E5KVE5-F1
#
_entry.id   AF-A0A9E5KVE5-F1
#
_cell.length_a   1.000
_cell.length_b   1.000
_cell.length_c   1.000
_cell.angle_alpha   90.00
_cell.angle_beta   90.00
_cell.angle_gamma   90.00
#
_symmetry.space_group_name_H-M   'P 1'
#
loop_
_entity.id
_entity.type
_entity.pdbx_description
1 polymer ?
#
loop_
_entity_poly.entity_id
_entity_poly.type
_entity_poly.pdbx_seq_one_letter_code
_entity_poly.pdbx_strand_id
1 'polypeptide(L)'
;DNPTINGTPARERFIPRLKGVSDESLIENSIRNLEAINSRVVFLDVAKQNTDNGLAFTLFSNLLKNLGFKEGLYGYFEFDLFIDGKYERFKEIVKDISGKEWLAISQRETAKYMRRAVCQLDDQTDAEYEDTKRLYEKAIEDFSASKFKTELEKYLKSRPDETLIFVFDEASEAISQKKFTLLDLEGISEALSSISNKVWTIAIAQEKLDDVINNANVNRSQLTKVTDRFKTKVHLESTEVDVIIRSRLLHKTDAGHKQLADYHKKNEGLVSDATNLKSSFPTKTADADEFATYYPFHKYQFDILQKFLFSSNALVATQIAARGMIITTFDVLRKQMREKELYSFTPGYAICTEAQTAPPIGLVNKYDTAKKILNEHGSTIDGEKLLKTIHLLADSEVVSPTVENITKSYISDITTYYDVKPVIEEALGLLLEAKVLLLSNNNYKITSDLECKLLEEMKDFDVELFSKKRSLINCIKDYKLFTPVATFNDGTDSFKFSVLSDQDDELTGPGSKQLKLTVYSLFNISENRQDFIENLKLETQYQKDLITLVPDSKEFTLIDKLIGEVSRYSYMEEKYSNESDPAKRQIIR
;
A
#
# COMPACT_ATOMS: atom_id res chain seq x y z
N ASP A 1 1.33 36.97 13.43
CA ASP A 1 2.79 36.81 13.64
C ASP A 1 3.44 35.85 12.66
N ASN A 2 4.74 36.05 12.37
CA ASN A 2 5.58 35.13 11.59
C ASN A 2 6.56 34.42 12.55
N PRO A 3 6.09 33.48 13.38
CA PRO A 3 6.93 32.87 14.40
C PRO A 3 8.10 32.12 13.78
N THR A 4 9.23 32.12 14.46
CA THR A 4 10.38 31.30 14.06
C THR A 4 10.17 29.87 14.55
N ILE A 5 10.13 28.91 13.62
CA ILE A 5 9.92 27.49 13.90
C ILE A 5 11.22 26.74 13.58
N ASN A 6 11.88 26.21 14.61
CA ASN A 6 13.20 25.58 14.56
C ASN A 6 14.24 26.41 13.75
N GLY A 7 14.35 27.71 14.04
CA GLY A 7 15.34 28.60 13.42
C GLY A 7 14.97 29.19 12.06
N THR A 8 13.83 28.81 11.47
CA THR A 8 13.34 29.39 10.21
C THR A 8 11.99 30.07 10.42
N PRO A 9 11.78 31.31 9.93
CA PRO A 9 10.46 31.95 9.98
C PRO A 9 9.39 31.07 9.32
N ALA A 10 8.18 31.02 9.89
CA ALA A 10 7.10 30.18 9.40
C ALA A 10 6.82 30.40 7.90
N ARG A 11 6.85 31.65 7.42
CA ARG A 11 6.67 31.99 6.00
C ARG A 11 7.76 31.41 5.08
N GLU A 12 9.01 31.49 5.52
CA GLU A 12 10.16 30.99 4.75
C GLU A 12 10.13 29.46 4.58
N ARG A 13 9.41 28.74 5.45
CA ARG A 13 9.20 27.30 5.29
C ARG A 13 8.25 26.94 4.14
N PHE A 14 7.41 27.87 3.69
CA PHE A 14 6.49 27.65 2.57
C PHE A 14 7.14 27.93 1.22
N ILE A 15 8.13 28.83 1.15
CA ILE A 15 8.75 29.24 -0.12
C ILE A 15 9.36 28.05 -0.90
N PRO A 16 10.15 27.13 -0.29
CA PRO A 16 10.67 25.97 -1.00
C PRO A 16 9.60 25.02 -1.55
N ARG A 17 8.37 25.08 -1.02
CA ARG A 17 7.24 24.24 -1.44
C ARG A 17 6.51 24.79 -2.67
N LEU A 18 6.80 26.03 -3.07
CA LEU A 18 6.22 26.67 -4.25
C LEU A 18 6.92 26.27 -5.56
N LYS A 19 8.11 25.66 -5.47
CA LYS A 19 8.87 25.20 -6.62
C LYS A 19 8.03 24.29 -7.53
N GLY A 20 7.97 24.66 -8.80
CA GLY A 20 7.25 23.91 -9.84
C GLY A 20 5.75 24.23 -9.95
N VAL A 21 5.27 25.26 -9.23
CA VAL A 21 3.92 25.81 -9.43
C VAL A 21 3.96 26.89 -10.51
N SER A 22 2.98 26.91 -11.41
CA SER A 22 2.90 27.85 -12.54
C SER A 22 2.93 29.34 -12.12
N ASP A 23 2.42 29.65 -10.93
CA ASP A 23 2.32 31.01 -10.37
C ASP A 23 3.25 31.23 -9.16
N GLU A 24 4.37 30.51 -9.10
CA GLU A 24 5.33 30.53 -7.96
C GLU A 24 5.63 31.95 -7.47
N SER A 25 6.01 32.86 -8.38
CA SER A 25 6.37 34.24 -8.02
C SER A 25 5.20 35.06 -7.48
N LEU A 26 3.97 34.83 -7.95
CA LEU A 26 2.77 35.53 -7.47
C LEU A 26 2.37 35.04 -6.07
N ILE A 27 2.44 33.74 -5.85
CA ILE A 27 2.13 33.13 -4.54
C ILE A 27 3.20 33.52 -3.52
N GLU A 28 4.48 33.50 -3.90
CA GLU A 28 5.57 33.95 -3.04
C GLU A 28 5.36 35.39 -2.58
N ASN A 29 5.09 36.31 -3.52
CA ASN A 29 4.80 37.70 -3.18
C ASN A 29 3.59 37.83 -2.24
N SER A 30 2.56 37.03 -2.46
CA SER A 30 1.37 37.01 -1.59
C SER A 30 1.69 36.54 -0.17
N ILE A 31 2.51 35.49 -0.02
CA ILE A 31 2.98 35.00 1.29
C ILE A 31 3.84 36.05 2.00
N ARG A 32 4.72 36.73 1.26
CA ARG A 32 5.57 37.80 1.82
C ARG A 32 4.73 38.99 2.30
N ASN A 33 3.67 39.33 1.56
CA ASN A 33 2.75 40.42 1.89
C ASN A 33 1.79 40.12 3.06
N LEU A 34 1.78 38.91 3.61
CA LEU A 34 0.96 38.57 4.79
C LEU A 34 1.30 39.40 6.03
N GLU A 35 2.42 40.14 6.05
CA GLU A 35 2.76 41.07 7.13
C GLU A 35 1.81 42.26 7.23
N ALA A 36 1.27 42.71 6.09
CA ALA A 36 0.32 43.81 6.04
C ALA A 36 -1.07 43.40 6.54
N ILE A 37 -1.31 42.11 6.76
CA ILE A 37 -2.61 41.58 7.20
C ILE A 37 -2.56 41.33 8.70
N ASN A 38 -3.26 42.17 9.47
CA ASN A 38 -3.46 41.92 10.89
C ASN A 38 -4.60 40.91 11.07
N SER A 39 -4.26 39.63 11.16
CA SER A 39 -5.23 38.55 11.35
C SER A 39 -5.10 37.88 12.71
N ARG A 40 -6.26 37.58 13.31
CA ARG A 40 -6.39 36.75 14.51
C ARG A 40 -7.00 35.42 14.14
N VAL A 41 -6.24 34.35 14.39
CA VAL A 41 -6.69 32.98 14.15
C VAL A 41 -7.22 32.40 15.46
N VAL A 42 -8.49 32.02 15.46
CA VAL A 42 -9.15 31.28 16.52
C VAL A 42 -9.28 29.84 16.05
N PHE A 43 -8.48 28.95 16.64
CA PHE A 43 -8.45 27.53 16.31
C PHE A 43 -9.35 26.74 17.26
N LEU A 44 -10.21 25.88 16.72
CA LEU A 44 -11.17 25.09 17.47
C LEU A 44 -11.13 23.63 17.05
N ASP A 45 -10.71 22.78 17.96
CA ASP A 45 -11.01 21.35 17.91
C ASP A 45 -12.41 21.14 18.49
N VAL A 46 -13.41 21.02 17.62
CA VAL A 46 -14.81 21.01 18.09
C VAL A 46 -15.17 19.68 18.76
N ALA A 47 -14.49 18.59 18.41
CA ALA A 47 -14.72 17.28 19.01
C ALA A 47 -14.36 17.27 20.51
N LYS A 48 -13.30 17.99 20.90
CA LYS A 48 -12.83 18.07 22.30
C LYS A 48 -13.48 19.16 23.14
N GLN A 49 -14.31 20.02 22.56
CA GLN A 49 -14.91 21.17 23.26
C GLN A 49 -16.25 20.80 23.90
N ASN A 50 -16.62 21.59 24.93
CA ASN A 50 -17.97 21.58 25.46
C ASN A 50 -18.87 22.50 24.61
N THR A 51 -19.99 21.96 24.15
CA THR A 51 -20.98 22.63 23.30
C THR A 51 -22.36 22.73 23.95
N ASP A 52 -22.45 22.57 25.27
CA ASP A 52 -23.73 22.63 26.03
C ASP A 52 -24.53 23.93 25.77
N ASN A 53 -23.84 25.07 25.59
CA ASN A 53 -24.46 26.37 25.27
C ASN A 53 -24.50 26.67 23.74
N GLY A 54 -24.38 25.63 22.91
CA GLY A 54 -24.38 25.72 21.46
C GLY A 54 -23.05 26.18 20.83
N LEU A 55 -22.88 25.86 19.54
CA LEU A 55 -21.65 26.11 18.78
C LEU A 55 -21.28 27.61 18.72
N ALA A 56 -22.27 28.50 18.67
CA ALA A 56 -22.05 29.94 18.60
C ALA A 56 -21.38 30.48 19.87
N PHE A 57 -21.81 30.03 21.06
CA PHE A 57 -21.18 30.43 22.31
C PHE A 57 -19.81 29.77 22.50
N THR A 58 -19.63 28.52 22.06
CA THR A 58 -18.32 27.87 22.08
C THR A 58 -17.31 28.64 21.23
N LEU A 59 -17.71 29.14 20.05
CA LEU A 59 -16.86 30.01 19.22
C LEU A 59 -16.53 31.33 19.91
N PHE A 60 -17.54 31.97 20.49
CA PHE A 60 -17.35 33.21 21.23
C PHE A 60 -16.40 33.00 22.41
N SER A 61 -16.59 31.94 23.20
CA SER A 61 -15.73 31.58 24.33
C SER A 61 -14.27 31.35 23.93
N ASN A 62 -14.03 30.72 22.77
CA ASN A 62 -12.66 30.56 22.26
C ASN A 62 -12.06 31.88 21.76
N LEU A 63 -12.87 32.79 21.20
CA LEU A 63 -12.43 34.15 20.91
C LEU A 63 -12.05 34.89 22.21
N LEU A 64 -12.89 34.84 23.25
CA LEU A 64 -12.61 35.45 24.56
C LEU A 64 -11.28 34.96 25.14
N LYS A 65 -11.06 33.64 25.09
CA LYS A 65 -9.81 33.01 25.50
C LYS A 65 -8.61 33.49 24.68
N ASN A 66 -8.78 33.63 23.37
CA ASN A 66 -7.74 34.15 22.48
C ASN A 66 -7.42 35.64 22.74
N LEU A 67 -8.38 36.41 23.25
CA LEU A 67 -8.21 37.78 23.73
C LEU A 67 -7.58 37.85 25.13
N GLY A 68 -7.46 36.72 25.83
CA GLY A 68 -6.89 36.64 27.18
C GLY A 68 -7.90 36.85 28.31
N PHE A 69 -9.20 36.85 28.01
CA PHE A 69 -10.26 36.97 29.01
C PHE A 69 -10.55 35.65 29.72
N LYS A 70 -11.22 35.71 30.88
CA LYS A 70 -11.68 34.51 31.59
C LYS A 70 -12.77 33.79 30.76
N GLU A 71 -13.10 32.55 31.16
CA GLU A 71 -14.11 31.73 30.46
C GLU A 71 -15.53 32.00 31.00
N GLY A 72 -16.55 31.68 30.19
CA GLY A 72 -17.95 31.73 30.56
C GLY A 72 -18.47 33.15 30.85
N LEU A 73 -19.30 33.29 31.88
CA LEU A 73 -19.95 34.53 32.29
C LEU A 73 -18.96 35.69 32.48
N TYR A 74 -17.87 35.45 33.21
CA TYR A 74 -16.90 36.51 33.51
C TYR A 74 -16.13 36.97 32.28
N GLY A 75 -15.90 36.07 31.32
CA GLY A 75 -15.34 36.44 30.01
C GLY A 75 -16.25 37.38 29.23
N TYR A 76 -17.57 37.18 29.31
CA TYR A 76 -18.55 38.06 28.68
C TYR A 76 -18.49 39.47 29.32
N PHE A 77 -18.47 39.55 30.65
CA PHE A 77 -18.28 40.83 31.37
C PHE A 77 -17.01 41.55 30.91
N GLU A 78 -15.88 40.83 30.82
CA GLU A 78 -14.62 41.41 30.36
C GLU A 78 -14.70 41.91 28.92
N PHE A 79 -15.40 41.18 28.05
CA PHE A 79 -15.60 41.59 26.66
C PHE A 79 -16.40 42.88 26.56
N ASP A 80 -17.52 43.01 27.27
CA ASP A 80 -18.32 44.24 27.23
C ASP A 80 -17.54 45.42 27.83
N LEU A 81 -16.86 45.23 28.96
CA LEU A 81 -15.96 46.24 29.53
C LEU A 81 -14.85 46.65 28.56
N PHE A 82 -14.35 45.72 27.77
CA PHE A 82 -13.35 45.96 26.75
C PHE A 82 -13.90 46.76 25.57
N ILE A 83 -15.08 46.40 25.06
CA ILE A 83 -15.77 47.13 23.99
C ILE A 83 -16.10 48.56 24.43
N ASP A 84 -16.49 48.74 25.69
CA ASP A 84 -16.81 50.05 26.27
C ASP A 84 -15.57 50.87 26.66
N GLY A 85 -14.36 50.32 26.48
CA GLY A 85 -13.09 51.01 26.80
C GLY A 85 -12.80 51.15 28.30
N LYS A 86 -13.54 50.44 29.16
CA LYS A 86 -13.41 50.50 30.63
C LYS A 86 -12.52 49.40 31.22
N TYR A 87 -12.08 48.43 30.40
CA TYR A 87 -11.33 47.26 30.86
C TYR A 87 -10.03 47.58 31.62
N GLU A 88 -9.25 48.56 31.16
CA GLU A 88 -8.02 48.96 31.87
C GLU A 88 -8.33 49.51 33.26
N ARG A 89 -9.36 50.36 33.36
CA ARG A 89 -9.82 50.92 34.63
C ARG A 89 -10.35 49.84 35.57
N PHE A 90 -11.07 48.85 35.03
CA PHE A 90 -11.50 47.68 35.79
C PHE A 90 -10.31 46.92 36.40
N LYS A 91 -9.25 46.67 35.62
CA LYS A 91 -8.04 45.98 36.11
C LYS A 91 -7.35 46.76 37.23
N GLU A 92 -7.25 48.09 37.11
CA GLU A 92 -6.71 48.96 38.17
C GLU A 92 -7.51 48.83 39.46
N ILE A 93 -8.84 48.92 39.37
CA ILE A 93 -9.73 48.78 40.54
C ILE A 93 -9.56 47.40 41.19
N VAL A 94 -9.50 46.33 40.40
CA VAL A 94 -9.26 44.99 40.96
C VAL A 94 -7.91 44.93 41.67
N LYS A 95 -6.86 45.52 41.10
CA LYS A 95 -5.54 45.57 41.73
C LYS A 95 -5.56 46.32 43.05
N ASP A 96 -6.28 47.44 43.12
CA ASP A 96 -6.42 48.24 44.34
C ASP A 96 -7.19 47.48 45.44
N ILE A 97 -8.25 46.74 45.07
CA ILE A 97 -9.09 46.01 46.04
C ILE A 97 -8.44 44.69 46.49
N SER A 98 -7.74 43.99 45.59
CA SER A 98 -7.26 42.62 45.80
C SER A 98 -5.75 42.53 46.07
N GLY A 99 -4.98 43.56 45.71
CA GLY A 99 -3.51 43.56 45.73
C GLY A 99 -2.88 42.68 44.63
N LYS A 100 -3.67 42.11 43.72
CA LYS A 100 -3.22 41.21 42.65
C LYS A 100 -3.67 41.70 41.28
N GLU A 101 -2.91 41.36 40.25
CA GLU A 101 -3.33 41.55 38.86
C GLU A 101 -4.57 40.70 38.54
N TRP A 102 -5.51 41.22 37.76
CA TRP A 102 -6.77 40.54 37.42
C TRP A 102 -6.55 39.13 36.85
N LEU A 103 -5.57 38.97 35.97
CA LEU A 103 -5.22 37.68 35.37
C LEU A 103 -4.75 36.65 36.42
N ALA A 104 -4.13 37.12 37.51
CA ALA A 104 -3.64 36.28 38.61
C ALA A 104 -4.71 35.92 39.66
N ILE A 105 -5.93 36.47 39.54
CA ILE A 105 -7.06 36.11 40.41
C ILE A 105 -7.49 34.66 40.16
N SER A 106 -7.59 33.90 41.24
CA SER A 106 -8.03 32.50 41.21
C SER A 106 -9.52 32.40 40.86
N GLN A 107 -9.93 31.30 40.21
CA GLN A 107 -11.33 31.10 39.80
C GLN A 107 -12.34 31.23 40.96
N ARG A 108 -11.95 30.84 42.18
CA ARG A 108 -12.79 30.92 43.38
C ARG A 108 -13.04 32.35 43.84
N GLU A 109 -12.12 33.26 43.51
CA GLU A 109 -12.16 34.66 43.92
C GLU A 109 -12.70 35.59 42.82
N THR A 110 -12.73 35.13 41.57
CA THR A 110 -13.20 35.89 40.39
C THR A 110 -14.58 36.52 40.63
N ALA A 111 -15.54 35.74 41.14
CA ALA A 111 -16.90 36.23 41.39
C ALA A 111 -16.94 37.43 42.35
N LYS A 112 -16.15 37.35 43.43
CA LYS A 112 -16.09 38.38 44.48
C LYS A 112 -15.46 39.67 43.95
N TYR A 113 -14.32 39.56 43.27
CA TYR A 113 -13.60 40.73 42.79
C TYR A 113 -14.24 41.34 41.54
N MET A 114 -14.86 40.53 40.67
CA MET A 114 -15.67 41.02 39.56
C MET A 114 -16.80 41.91 40.08
N ARG A 115 -17.62 41.41 41.02
CA ARG A 115 -18.72 42.19 41.62
C ARG A 115 -18.22 43.51 42.19
N ARG A 116 -17.22 43.46 43.08
CA ARG A 116 -16.70 44.66 43.74
C ARG A 116 -16.15 45.69 42.76
N ALA A 117 -15.41 45.24 41.75
CA ALA A 117 -14.82 46.14 40.78
C ALA A 117 -15.85 46.75 39.83
N VAL A 118 -16.83 45.98 39.36
CA VAL A 118 -17.93 46.50 38.51
C VAL A 118 -18.80 47.49 39.29
N CYS A 119 -19.21 47.16 40.52
CA CYS A 119 -19.97 48.09 41.37
C CYS A 119 -19.22 49.40 41.61
N GLN A 120 -17.91 49.36 41.83
CA GLN A 120 -17.08 50.56 42.02
C GLN A 120 -16.84 51.33 40.70
N LEU A 121 -16.78 50.64 39.57
CA LEU A 121 -16.49 51.25 38.27
C LEU A 121 -17.67 52.08 37.75
N ASP A 122 -18.89 51.55 37.88
CA ASP A 122 -20.11 52.15 37.33
C ASP A 122 -21.03 52.77 38.40
N ASP A 123 -20.55 52.87 39.65
CA ASP A 123 -21.33 53.33 40.83
C ASP A 123 -22.65 52.57 41.00
N GLN A 124 -22.61 51.27 40.70
CA GLN A 124 -23.76 50.37 40.75
C GLN A 124 -23.94 49.76 42.14
N THR A 125 -25.19 49.56 42.53
CA THR A 125 -25.56 48.78 43.70
C THR A 125 -25.35 47.29 43.46
N ASP A 126 -25.19 46.51 44.53
CA ASP A 126 -25.10 45.04 44.44
C ASP A 126 -26.33 44.42 43.74
N ALA A 127 -27.50 45.06 43.83
CA ALA A 127 -28.72 44.61 43.15
C ALA A 127 -28.63 44.79 41.63
N GLU A 128 -28.14 45.94 41.16
CA GLU A 128 -27.96 46.21 39.72
C GLU A 128 -26.89 45.31 39.09
N TYR A 129 -25.85 44.96 39.85
CA TYR A 129 -24.87 43.97 39.40
C TYR A 129 -25.50 42.58 39.24
N GLU A 130 -26.30 42.12 40.21
CA GLU A 130 -26.95 40.80 40.11
C GLU A 130 -27.98 40.76 38.96
N ASP A 131 -28.66 41.87 38.66
CA ASP A 131 -29.52 41.97 37.49
C ASP A 131 -28.72 41.89 36.19
N THR A 132 -27.61 42.63 36.08
CA THR A 132 -26.69 42.57 34.93
C THR A 132 -26.12 41.16 34.74
N LYS A 133 -25.73 40.51 35.85
CA LYS A 133 -25.25 39.14 35.85
C LYS A 133 -26.30 38.16 35.31
N ARG A 134 -27.55 38.26 35.75
CA ARG A 134 -28.67 37.45 35.25
C ARG A 134 -28.94 37.68 33.77
N LEU A 135 -28.80 38.92 33.30
CA LEU A 135 -28.92 39.24 31.87
C LEU A 135 -27.86 38.52 31.05
N TYR A 136 -26.60 38.49 31.51
CA TYR A 136 -25.54 37.75 30.82
C TYR A 136 -25.69 36.24 30.93
N GLU A 137 -26.08 35.70 32.09
CA GLU A 137 -26.38 34.27 32.24
C GLU A 137 -27.44 33.84 31.21
N LYS A 138 -28.54 34.60 31.11
CA LYS A 138 -29.57 34.38 30.09
C LYS A 138 -29.08 34.60 28.67
N ALA A 139 -28.21 35.59 28.45
CA ALA A 139 -27.65 35.86 27.13
C ALA A 139 -26.78 34.70 26.62
N ILE A 140 -26.07 34.03 27.53
CA ILE A 140 -25.24 32.84 27.29
C ILE A 140 -26.10 31.61 27.03
N GLU A 141 -27.16 31.39 27.81
CA GLU A 141 -28.10 30.29 27.59
C GLU A 141 -28.79 30.40 26.21
N ASP A 142 -29.23 31.61 25.85
CA ASP A 142 -29.91 31.90 24.58
C ASP A 142 -28.95 32.39 23.48
N PHE A 143 -27.66 31.99 23.51
CA PHE A 143 -26.64 32.58 22.63
C PHE A 143 -26.72 32.02 21.20
N SER A 144 -27.33 32.78 20.29
CA SER A 144 -27.54 32.39 18.89
C SER A 144 -26.45 32.89 17.95
N ALA A 145 -26.40 32.34 16.73
CA ALA A 145 -25.53 32.82 15.66
C ALA A 145 -25.72 34.32 15.35
N SER A 146 -26.96 34.83 15.44
CA SER A 146 -27.25 36.26 15.26
C SER A 146 -26.67 37.13 16.38
N LYS A 147 -26.72 36.65 17.64
CA LYS A 147 -26.06 37.35 18.76
C LYS A 147 -24.56 37.35 18.57
N PHE A 148 -23.99 36.20 18.19
CA PHE A 148 -22.56 36.11 17.92
C PHE A 148 -22.12 37.11 16.85
N LYS A 149 -22.89 37.23 15.77
CA LYS A 149 -22.66 38.26 14.74
C LYS A 149 -22.63 39.67 15.32
N THR A 150 -23.63 40.04 16.13
CA THR A 150 -23.69 41.38 16.74
C THR A 150 -22.46 41.66 17.61
N GLU A 151 -22.03 40.69 18.42
CA GLU A 151 -20.84 40.86 19.27
C GLU A 151 -19.55 40.99 18.45
N LEU A 152 -19.42 40.22 17.36
CA LEU A 152 -18.28 40.37 16.44
C LEU A 152 -18.29 41.71 15.71
N GLU A 153 -19.45 42.23 15.31
CA GLU A 153 -19.57 43.56 14.71
C GLU A 153 -19.14 44.67 15.69
N LYS A 154 -19.48 44.56 16.97
CA LYS A 154 -18.98 45.46 18.01
C LYS A 154 -17.45 45.37 18.13
N TYR A 155 -16.91 44.15 18.18
CA TYR A 155 -15.46 43.93 18.24
C TYR A 155 -14.74 44.57 17.05
N LEU A 156 -15.20 44.30 15.82
CA LEU A 156 -14.59 44.82 14.60
C LEU A 156 -14.74 46.35 14.45
N LYS A 157 -15.74 46.97 15.08
CA LYS A 157 -15.82 48.44 15.19
C LYS A 157 -14.72 49.00 16.08
N SER A 158 -14.41 48.33 17.20
CA SER A 158 -13.30 48.72 18.09
C SER A 158 -11.92 48.46 17.49
N ARG A 159 -11.82 47.45 16.60
CA ARG A 159 -10.59 46.97 15.97
C ARG A 159 -10.76 46.89 14.44
N PRO A 160 -10.84 48.03 13.73
CA PRO A 160 -11.16 48.04 12.31
C PRO A 160 -10.07 47.39 11.44
N ASP A 161 -8.81 47.37 11.87
CA ASP A 161 -7.73 46.81 11.06
C ASP A 161 -7.55 45.29 11.22
N GLU A 162 -8.31 44.66 12.12
CA GLU A 162 -8.18 43.24 12.44
C GLU A 162 -9.12 42.37 11.60
N THR A 163 -8.61 41.24 11.11
CA THR A 163 -9.36 40.20 10.39
C THR A 163 -9.44 38.95 11.27
N LEU A 164 -10.63 38.43 11.51
CA LEU A 164 -10.85 37.24 12.32
C LEU A 164 -10.93 36.00 11.41
N ILE A 165 -10.21 34.94 11.80
CA ILE A 165 -10.22 33.65 11.09
C ILE A 165 -10.58 32.57 12.09
N PHE A 166 -11.75 31.96 11.92
CA PHE A 166 -12.21 30.82 12.71
C PHE A 166 -11.89 29.52 11.98
N VAL A 167 -11.09 28.65 12.60
CA VAL A 167 -10.73 27.33 12.06
C VAL A 167 -11.42 26.25 12.88
N PHE A 168 -12.30 25.50 12.24
CA PHE A 168 -13.00 24.33 12.79
C PHE A 168 -12.24 23.07 12.37
N ASP A 169 -11.50 22.48 13.29
CA ASP A 169 -10.83 21.19 13.09
C ASP A 169 -11.75 20.04 13.50
N GLU A 170 -11.55 18.88 12.86
CA GLU A 170 -12.32 17.64 13.08
C GLU A 170 -13.84 17.84 12.98
N ALA A 171 -14.30 18.74 12.10
CA ALA A 171 -15.72 19.09 11.98
C ALA A 171 -16.62 17.87 11.71
N SER A 172 -16.11 16.89 10.94
CA SER A 172 -16.77 15.62 10.64
C SER A 172 -16.98 14.74 11.87
N GLU A 173 -15.98 14.66 12.75
CA GLU A 173 -16.05 13.87 13.98
C GLU A 173 -17.01 14.51 14.98
N ALA A 174 -16.95 15.83 15.12
CA ALA A 174 -17.85 16.56 16.01
C ALA A 174 -19.33 16.44 15.62
N ILE A 175 -19.65 16.40 14.31
CA ILE A 175 -21.00 16.09 13.82
C ILE A 175 -21.41 14.65 14.18
N SER A 176 -20.50 13.68 14.00
CA SER A 176 -20.73 12.28 14.35
C SER A 176 -21.00 12.08 15.84
N GLN A 177 -20.28 12.82 16.69
CA GLN A 177 -20.48 12.88 18.14
C GLN A 177 -21.71 13.70 18.57
N LYS A 178 -22.48 14.27 17.63
CA LYS A 178 -23.65 15.13 17.88
C LYS A 178 -23.34 16.37 18.74
N LYS A 179 -22.11 16.88 18.69
CA LYS A 179 -21.71 18.10 19.42
C LYS A 179 -22.42 19.35 18.90
N PHE A 180 -22.73 19.37 17.61
CA PHE A 180 -23.54 20.39 16.96
C PHE A 180 -24.20 19.78 15.72
N THR A 181 -25.22 20.46 15.18
CA THR A 181 -25.90 20.02 13.95
C THR A 181 -25.39 20.77 12.72
N LEU A 182 -25.60 20.20 11.54
CA LEU A 182 -25.31 20.90 10.28
C LEU A 182 -26.05 22.24 10.17
N LEU A 183 -27.25 22.36 10.77
CA LEU A 183 -28.02 23.60 10.82
C LEU A 183 -27.35 24.67 11.69
N ASP A 184 -26.68 24.28 12.78
CA ASP A 184 -25.92 25.21 13.62
C ASP A 184 -24.70 25.75 12.86
N LEU A 185 -24.00 24.88 12.12
CA LEU A 185 -22.90 25.27 11.25
C LEU A 185 -23.39 26.18 10.10
N GLU A 186 -24.57 25.88 9.54
CA GLU A 186 -25.23 26.72 8.53
C GLU A 186 -25.49 28.13 9.06
N GLY A 187 -26.16 28.22 10.22
CA GLY A 187 -26.54 29.50 10.82
C GLY A 187 -25.32 30.34 11.21
N ILE A 188 -24.25 29.72 11.68
CA ILE A 188 -22.99 30.41 11.99
C ILE A 188 -22.28 30.85 10.71
N SER A 189 -22.16 29.97 9.72
CA SER A 189 -21.51 30.32 8.45
C SER A 189 -22.24 31.48 7.74
N GLU A 190 -23.58 31.47 7.75
CA GLU A 190 -24.41 32.57 7.23
C GLU A 190 -24.22 33.86 8.04
N ALA A 191 -24.30 33.77 9.38
CA ALA A 191 -24.12 34.91 10.24
C ALA A 191 -22.75 35.55 10.04
N LEU A 192 -21.67 34.76 10.03
CA LEU A 192 -20.29 35.25 9.90
C LEU A 192 -19.97 35.76 8.49
N SER A 193 -20.43 35.07 7.44
CA SER A 193 -20.19 35.51 6.05
C SER A 193 -20.87 36.83 5.70
N SER A 194 -21.90 37.21 6.46
CA SER A 194 -22.54 38.52 6.32
C SER A 194 -21.74 39.67 6.97
N ILE A 195 -20.71 39.37 7.77
CA ILE A 195 -19.90 40.35 8.53
C ILE A 195 -18.70 40.80 7.70
N SER A 196 -18.94 41.60 6.66
CA SER A 196 -17.90 42.19 5.81
C SER A 196 -16.87 41.16 5.28
N ASN A 197 -15.76 41.60 4.66
CA ASN A 197 -14.69 40.69 4.22
C ASN A 197 -13.65 40.39 5.32
N LYS A 198 -13.97 40.70 6.59
CA LYS A 198 -13.04 40.64 7.73
C LYS A 198 -13.21 39.40 8.60
N VAL A 199 -14.22 38.57 8.35
CA VAL A 199 -14.41 37.31 9.08
C VAL A 199 -14.34 36.15 8.10
N TRP A 200 -13.44 35.21 8.39
CA TRP A 200 -13.24 34.00 7.61
C TRP A 200 -13.57 32.77 8.45
N THR A 201 -14.22 31.79 7.83
CA THR A 201 -14.50 30.49 8.42
C THR A 201 -13.82 29.42 7.57
N ILE A 202 -13.05 28.55 8.22
CA ILE A 202 -12.35 27.42 7.60
C ILE A 202 -12.77 26.17 8.35
N ALA A 203 -13.39 25.21 7.66
CA ALA A 203 -13.71 23.92 8.25
C ALA A 203 -12.80 22.85 7.64
N ILE A 204 -12.19 22.04 8.50
CA ILE A 204 -11.30 20.94 8.15
C ILE A 204 -12.01 19.64 8.52
N ALA A 205 -12.02 18.68 7.60
CA ALA A 205 -12.59 17.35 7.79
C ALA A 205 -11.63 16.31 7.21
N GLN A 206 -11.66 15.10 7.79
CA GLN A 206 -10.75 14.02 7.41
C GLN A 206 -11.11 13.39 6.06
N GLU A 207 -12.40 13.21 5.79
CA GLU A 207 -12.92 12.81 4.48
C GLU A 207 -13.69 13.99 3.87
N LYS A 208 -14.10 13.86 2.60
CA LYS A 208 -15.04 14.83 2.04
C LYS A 208 -16.26 14.87 2.96
N LEU A 209 -16.70 16.08 3.31
CA LEU A 209 -17.86 16.28 4.18
C LEU A 209 -19.08 15.48 3.68
N ASP A 210 -19.21 15.36 2.34
CA ASP A 210 -20.22 14.54 1.67
C ASP A 210 -20.13 13.04 2.00
N ASP A 211 -18.92 12.48 2.17
CA ASP A 211 -18.67 11.05 2.38
C ASP A 211 -18.91 10.63 3.84
N VAL A 212 -18.46 11.43 4.82
CA VAL A 212 -18.70 11.15 6.25
C VAL A 212 -20.20 11.15 6.57
N ILE A 213 -20.94 12.04 5.93
CA ILE A 213 -22.35 12.29 6.25
C ILE A 213 -23.28 11.32 5.51
N ASN A 214 -22.82 10.66 4.45
CA ASN A 214 -23.56 9.54 3.85
C ASN A 214 -23.65 8.32 4.79
N ASN A 215 -22.66 8.14 5.69
CA ASN A 215 -22.63 7.04 6.67
C ASN A 215 -23.44 7.35 7.95
N ALA A 216 -23.54 8.63 8.32
CA ALA A 216 -24.37 9.07 9.44
C ALA A 216 -25.73 9.51 8.89
N ASN A 217 -26.76 8.65 8.89
CA ASN A 217 -28.17 8.89 8.46
C ASN A 217 -28.70 10.35 8.54
N VAL A 218 -28.22 11.25 7.70
CA VAL A 218 -28.50 12.69 7.71
C VAL A 218 -29.10 13.07 6.35
N ASN A 219 -30.05 14.00 6.38
CA ASN A 219 -30.86 14.33 5.21
C ASN A 219 -30.04 15.08 4.14
N ARG A 220 -29.87 14.44 2.97
CA ARG A 220 -29.09 14.93 1.81
C ARG A 220 -29.44 16.36 1.36
N SER A 221 -30.70 16.78 1.57
CA SER A 221 -31.18 18.13 1.20
C SER A 221 -30.64 19.26 2.09
N GLN A 222 -30.35 18.98 3.36
CA GLN A 222 -29.73 19.95 4.28
C GLN A 222 -28.23 20.10 3.98
N LEU A 223 -27.60 19.01 3.55
CA LEU A 223 -26.18 18.97 3.19
C LEU A 223 -25.85 19.86 1.99
N THR A 224 -26.61 19.76 0.89
CA THR A 224 -26.39 20.63 -0.28
C THR A 224 -26.44 22.12 0.08
N LYS A 225 -27.35 22.52 0.98
CA LYS A 225 -27.46 23.91 1.44
C LYS A 225 -26.21 24.35 2.20
N VAL A 226 -25.73 23.55 3.15
CA VAL A 226 -24.52 23.87 3.95
C VAL A 226 -23.28 23.92 3.06
N THR A 227 -23.08 22.90 2.22
CA THR A 227 -21.91 22.80 1.35
C THR A 227 -21.87 23.96 0.34
N ASP A 228 -23.01 24.47 -0.13
CA ASP A 228 -23.07 25.62 -1.04
C ASP A 228 -22.73 26.97 -0.38
N ARG A 229 -22.79 27.07 0.96
CA ARG A 229 -22.39 28.30 1.68
C ARG A 229 -20.88 28.41 1.85
N PHE A 230 -20.16 27.30 1.88
CA PHE A 230 -18.69 27.29 1.81
C PHE A 230 -18.26 27.48 0.35
N LYS A 231 -18.14 28.75 -0.06
CA LYS A 231 -17.88 29.15 -1.46
C LYS A 231 -16.63 28.52 -2.07
N THR A 232 -15.59 28.33 -1.27
CA THR A 232 -14.32 27.76 -1.73
C THR A 232 -14.15 26.36 -1.12
N LYS A 233 -14.27 25.35 -1.98
CA LYS A 233 -14.06 23.94 -1.61
C LYS A 233 -12.67 23.53 -2.05
N VAL A 234 -11.73 23.48 -1.11
CA VAL A 234 -10.39 22.96 -1.36
C VAL A 234 -10.38 21.48 -1.06
N HIS A 235 -10.71 20.67 -2.06
CA HIS A 235 -10.52 19.23 -1.95
C HIS A 235 -9.04 18.93 -2.18
N LEU A 236 -8.37 18.39 -1.16
CA LEU A 236 -7.11 17.69 -1.34
C LEU A 236 -7.44 16.34 -2.00
N GLU A 237 -7.84 16.38 -3.27
CA GLU A 237 -7.87 15.18 -4.08
C GLU A 237 -6.43 14.75 -4.33
N SER A 238 -6.19 13.44 -4.39
CA SER A 238 -4.96 12.88 -4.93
C SER A 238 -4.88 13.20 -6.43
N THR A 239 -4.74 14.47 -6.78
CA THR A 239 -4.37 14.92 -8.12
C THR A 239 -3.01 14.32 -8.45
N GLU A 240 -2.88 13.85 -9.69
CA GLU A 240 -1.88 12.93 -10.22
C GLU A 240 -0.62 12.77 -9.36
N VAL A 241 -0.62 11.75 -8.51
CA VAL A 241 0.50 11.43 -7.61
C VAL A 241 1.83 11.35 -8.36
N ASP A 242 1.77 10.86 -9.59
CA ASP A 242 2.87 10.85 -10.54
C ASP A 242 3.50 12.25 -10.76
N VAL A 243 2.69 13.28 -11.02
CA VAL A 243 3.16 14.67 -11.21
C VAL A 243 3.84 15.19 -9.95
N ILE A 244 3.28 14.88 -8.78
CA ILE A 244 3.84 15.28 -7.49
C ILE A 244 5.20 14.59 -7.27
N ILE A 245 5.29 13.29 -7.54
CA ILE A 245 6.55 12.53 -7.42
C ILE A 245 7.60 13.11 -8.36
N ARG A 246 7.25 13.31 -9.64
CA ARG A 246 8.16 13.88 -10.64
C ARG A 246 8.65 15.27 -10.25
N SER A 247 7.72 16.16 -9.91
CA SER A 247 8.03 17.57 -9.67
C SER A 247 8.68 17.84 -8.32
N ARG A 248 8.46 16.99 -7.30
CA ARG A 248 8.96 17.23 -5.93
C ARG A 248 10.05 16.27 -5.47
N LEU A 249 9.97 15.00 -5.86
CA LEU A 249 10.94 13.99 -5.42
C LEU A 249 12.03 13.72 -6.46
N LEU A 250 11.65 13.74 -7.74
CA LEU A 250 12.54 13.39 -8.84
C LEU A 250 13.03 14.59 -9.65
N HIS A 251 12.72 15.82 -9.24
CA HIS A 251 13.19 17.00 -9.97
C HIS A 251 14.72 17.04 -10.03
N LYS A 252 15.27 17.17 -11.24
CA LYS A 252 16.72 17.20 -11.50
C LYS A 252 17.22 18.62 -11.64
N THR A 253 18.52 18.81 -11.44
CA THR A 253 19.19 20.02 -11.92
C THR A 253 19.34 19.92 -13.44
N ASP A 254 19.42 21.06 -14.15
CA ASP A 254 19.59 21.07 -15.61
C ASP A 254 20.79 20.24 -16.07
N ALA A 255 21.90 20.31 -15.33
CA ALA A 255 23.09 19.53 -15.58
C ALA A 255 22.85 18.01 -15.42
N GLY A 256 22.14 17.61 -14.36
CA GLY A 256 21.81 16.20 -14.10
C GLY A 256 20.83 15.63 -15.13
N HIS A 257 19.82 16.41 -15.52
CA HIS A 257 18.87 16.02 -16.57
C HIS A 257 19.59 15.75 -17.89
N LYS A 258 20.50 16.66 -18.28
CA LYS A 258 21.30 16.52 -19.50
C LYS A 258 22.18 15.27 -19.47
N GLN A 259 22.85 15.00 -18.35
CA GLN A 259 23.68 13.80 -18.19
C GLN A 259 22.86 12.51 -18.38
N LEU A 260 21.66 12.44 -17.80
CA LEU A 260 20.76 11.29 -17.93
C LEU A 260 20.23 11.13 -19.37
N ALA A 261 19.86 12.23 -20.01
CA ALA A 261 19.41 12.21 -21.40
C ALA A 261 20.54 11.76 -22.36
N ASP A 262 21.78 12.21 -22.13
CA ASP A 262 22.94 11.77 -22.90
C ASP A 262 23.28 10.30 -22.65
N TYR A 263 23.14 9.81 -21.42
CA TYR A 263 23.26 8.39 -21.09
C TYR A 263 22.22 7.54 -21.82
N HIS A 264 20.95 7.97 -21.85
CA HIS A 264 19.89 7.27 -22.58
C HIS A 264 20.23 7.21 -24.08
N LYS A 265 20.60 8.33 -24.70
CA LYS A 265 20.96 8.36 -26.13
C LYS A 265 22.11 7.42 -26.48
N LYS A 266 23.09 7.29 -25.58
CA LYS A 266 24.23 6.38 -25.77
C LYS A 266 23.84 4.90 -25.61
N ASN A 267 22.84 4.61 -24.76
CA ASN A 267 22.48 3.25 -24.34
C ASN A 267 21.01 2.90 -24.67
N GLU A 268 20.42 3.50 -25.70
CA GLU A 268 18.99 3.43 -26.00
C GLU A 268 18.49 1.98 -26.13
N GLY A 269 19.24 1.13 -26.84
CA GLY A 269 18.91 -0.29 -26.99
C GLY A 269 18.89 -1.03 -25.64
N LEU A 270 19.90 -0.81 -24.79
CA LEU A 270 19.99 -1.43 -23.47
C LEU A 270 18.84 -0.99 -22.55
N VAL A 271 18.50 0.31 -22.55
CA VAL A 271 17.40 0.84 -21.74
C VAL A 271 16.05 0.30 -22.23
N SER A 272 15.83 0.30 -23.54
CA SER A 272 14.63 -0.28 -24.16
C SER A 272 14.47 -1.74 -23.76
N ASP A 273 15.54 -2.54 -23.84
CA ASP A 273 15.49 -3.96 -23.53
C ASP A 273 15.30 -4.22 -22.03
N ALA A 274 15.98 -3.47 -21.17
CA ALA A 274 15.84 -3.57 -19.71
C ALA A 274 14.43 -3.20 -19.22
N THR A 275 13.76 -2.27 -19.90
CA THR A 275 12.42 -1.79 -19.52
C THR A 275 11.29 -2.53 -20.24
N ASN A 276 11.60 -3.31 -21.28
CA ASN A 276 10.62 -4.15 -21.98
C ASN A 276 10.29 -5.41 -21.18
N LEU A 277 9.30 -5.31 -20.29
CA LEU A 277 8.81 -6.42 -19.47
C LEU A 277 7.61 -7.11 -20.12
N LYS A 278 7.46 -8.41 -19.84
CA LYS A 278 6.21 -9.13 -20.14
C LYS A 278 5.12 -8.70 -19.14
N SER A 279 4.22 -7.82 -19.57
CA SER A 279 3.24 -7.15 -18.71
C SER A 279 1.90 -6.92 -19.42
N SER A 280 0.87 -6.55 -18.65
CA SER A 280 -0.47 -6.20 -19.17
C SER A 280 -0.55 -4.81 -19.81
N PHE A 281 0.48 -3.99 -19.62
CA PHE A 281 0.59 -2.62 -20.16
C PHE A 281 2.00 -2.37 -20.72
N PRO A 282 2.20 -1.35 -21.58
CA PRO A 282 3.52 -1.01 -22.11
C PRO A 282 4.48 -0.54 -21.03
N THR A 283 5.65 -1.17 -20.95
CA THR A 283 6.68 -0.88 -19.92
C THR A 283 7.95 -0.25 -20.48
N LYS A 284 8.13 -0.28 -21.81
CA LYS A 284 9.27 0.33 -22.50
C LYS A 284 9.34 1.83 -22.21
N THR A 285 10.55 2.30 -21.92
CA THR A 285 10.83 3.73 -21.85
C THR A 285 10.66 4.36 -23.23
N ALA A 286 9.88 5.44 -23.32
CA ALA A 286 9.51 6.04 -24.59
C ALA A 286 10.63 6.87 -25.22
N ASP A 287 11.29 7.70 -24.41
CA ASP A 287 12.35 8.61 -24.87
C ASP A 287 13.31 9.01 -23.74
N ALA A 288 14.33 9.80 -24.11
CA ALA A 288 15.36 10.26 -23.19
C ALA A 288 14.85 11.24 -22.12
N ASP A 289 13.76 11.97 -22.40
CA ASP A 289 13.17 12.92 -21.45
C ASP A 289 12.37 12.18 -20.37
N GLU A 290 11.58 11.19 -20.77
CA GLU A 290 10.89 10.27 -19.86
C GLU A 290 11.93 9.55 -18.98
N PHE A 291 13.00 9.02 -19.57
CA PHE A 291 14.08 8.38 -18.82
C PHE A 291 14.69 9.29 -17.74
N ALA A 292 15.08 10.51 -18.12
CA ALA A 292 15.72 11.44 -17.20
C ALA A 292 14.76 11.93 -16.10
N THR A 293 13.48 12.09 -16.44
CA THR A 293 12.42 12.52 -15.53
C THR A 293 12.17 11.50 -14.41
N TYR A 294 12.14 10.21 -14.73
CA TYR A 294 11.81 9.15 -13.78
C TYR A 294 13.01 8.58 -13.01
N TYR A 295 14.24 8.81 -13.48
CA TYR A 295 15.47 8.34 -12.82
C TYR A 295 15.51 8.69 -11.31
N PRO A 296 15.92 7.77 -10.41
CA PRO A 296 16.50 6.45 -10.68
C PRO A 296 15.48 5.32 -10.88
N PHE A 297 14.20 5.65 -10.99
CA PHE A 297 13.14 4.69 -11.30
C PHE A 297 12.90 4.61 -12.80
N HIS A 298 12.21 3.56 -13.22
CA HIS A 298 11.53 3.49 -14.51
C HIS A 298 10.05 3.81 -14.33
N LYS A 299 9.43 4.46 -15.32
CA LYS A 299 8.01 4.89 -15.25
C LYS A 299 7.07 3.75 -14.84
N TYR A 300 7.24 2.57 -15.43
CA TYR A 300 6.38 1.42 -15.13
C TYR A 300 6.43 0.98 -13.65
N GLN A 301 7.49 1.32 -12.91
CA GLN A 301 7.61 0.95 -11.50
C GLN A 301 6.57 1.68 -10.64
N PHE A 302 6.06 2.83 -11.08
CA PHE A 302 4.97 3.54 -10.40
C PHE A 302 3.63 2.82 -10.57
N ASP A 303 3.36 2.25 -11.75
CA ASP A 303 2.18 1.40 -11.99
C ASP A 303 2.24 0.12 -11.14
N ILE A 304 3.40 -0.54 -11.10
CA ILE A 304 3.63 -1.73 -10.24
C ILE A 304 3.42 -1.36 -8.77
N LEU A 305 4.06 -0.29 -8.30
CA LEU A 305 3.97 0.15 -6.90
C LEU A 305 2.52 0.49 -6.52
N GLN A 306 1.79 1.18 -7.41
CA GLN A 306 0.39 1.50 -7.19
C GLN A 306 -0.44 0.23 -6.97
N LYS A 307 -0.32 -0.75 -7.88
CA LYS A 307 -1.06 -2.01 -7.80
C LYS A 307 -0.67 -2.85 -6.59
N PHE A 308 0.63 -2.91 -6.29
CA PHE A 308 1.13 -3.60 -5.11
C PHE A 308 0.55 -3.04 -3.81
N LEU A 309 0.53 -1.71 -3.64
CA LEU A 309 -0.04 -1.06 -2.44
C LEU A 309 -1.56 -1.26 -2.32
N PHE A 310 -2.28 -1.40 -3.44
CA PHE A 310 -3.70 -1.74 -3.44
C PHE A 310 -3.96 -3.19 -3.06
N SER A 311 -3.10 -4.11 -3.49
CA SER A 311 -3.20 -5.54 -3.19
C SER A 311 -2.83 -5.84 -1.73
N SER A 312 -1.77 -5.22 -1.20
CA SER A 312 -1.26 -5.49 0.15
C SER A 312 -2.18 -4.97 1.28
N ASN A 313 -2.98 -3.94 1.02
CA ASN A 313 -3.87 -3.33 1.99
C ASN A 313 -5.32 -3.71 1.69
N ALA A 314 -5.73 -4.89 2.14
CA ALA A 314 -7.13 -5.30 2.15
C ALA A 314 -7.95 -4.30 3.00
N LEU A 315 -8.69 -3.41 2.31
CA LEU A 315 -9.52 -2.30 2.78
C LEU A 315 -8.83 -0.93 2.88
N VAL A 316 -9.51 0.05 2.26
CA VAL A 316 -9.50 1.52 2.52
C VAL A 316 -8.73 2.40 1.52
N ALA A 317 -9.54 3.16 0.75
CA ALA A 317 -9.32 4.45 0.10
C ALA A 317 -8.15 4.61 -0.91
N THR A 318 -8.51 5.06 -2.11
CA THR A 318 -7.61 5.61 -3.15
C THR A 318 -6.63 6.67 -2.61
N GLN A 319 -6.96 7.37 -1.53
CA GLN A 319 -6.10 8.34 -0.86
C GLN A 319 -4.93 7.71 -0.08
N ILE A 320 -5.09 6.52 0.50
CA ILE A 320 -4.02 5.83 1.24
C ILE A 320 -2.94 5.35 0.28
N ALA A 321 -3.33 4.81 -0.87
CA ALA A 321 -2.39 4.37 -1.91
C ALA A 321 -1.57 5.53 -2.49
N ALA A 322 -2.20 6.68 -2.72
CA ALA A 322 -1.51 7.89 -3.20
C ALA A 322 -0.41 8.36 -2.24
N ARG A 323 -0.73 8.45 -0.94
CA ARG A 323 0.23 8.82 0.09
C ARG A 323 1.32 7.74 0.26
N GLY A 324 0.92 6.47 0.18
CA GLY A 324 1.84 5.33 0.20
C GLY A 324 2.88 5.42 -0.90
N MET A 325 2.47 5.70 -2.15
CA MET A 325 3.41 5.85 -3.27
C MET A 325 4.47 6.95 -3.02
N ILE A 326 4.04 8.11 -2.51
CA ILE A 326 4.96 9.22 -2.20
C ILE A 326 5.94 8.83 -1.10
N ILE A 327 5.45 8.21 -0.02
CA ILE A 327 6.28 7.78 1.12
C ILE A 327 7.27 6.71 0.68
N THR A 328 6.82 5.67 -0.02
CA THR A 328 7.68 4.60 -0.53
C THR A 328 8.76 5.17 -1.45
N THR A 329 8.38 6.02 -2.41
CA THR A 329 9.35 6.62 -3.35
C THR A 329 10.39 7.44 -2.60
N PHE A 330 9.97 8.24 -1.63
CA PHE A 330 10.88 9.03 -0.79
C PHE A 330 11.83 8.14 0.04
N ASP A 331 11.31 7.08 0.65
CA ASP A 331 12.09 6.18 1.48
C ASP A 331 13.09 5.35 0.66
N VAL A 332 12.71 4.89 -0.54
CA VAL A 332 13.64 4.25 -1.48
C VAL A 332 14.76 5.21 -1.86
N LEU A 333 14.44 6.45 -2.24
CA LEU A 333 15.46 7.46 -2.56
C LEU A 333 16.40 7.71 -1.38
N ARG A 334 15.85 7.85 -0.18
CA ARG A 334 16.60 8.20 1.03
C ARG A 334 17.46 7.05 1.58
N LYS A 335 16.91 5.84 1.63
CA LYS A 335 17.52 4.68 2.32
C LYS A 335 18.27 3.75 1.37
N GLN A 336 17.83 3.64 0.11
CA GLN A 336 18.36 2.65 -0.85
C GLN A 336 19.24 3.28 -1.92
N MET A 337 18.91 4.50 -2.39
CA MET A 337 19.58 5.13 -3.54
C MET A 337 20.54 6.28 -3.20
N ARG A 338 20.45 6.86 -2.00
CA ARG A 338 21.21 8.06 -1.62
C ARG A 338 22.73 7.95 -1.80
N GLU A 339 23.29 6.79 -1.49
CA GLU A 339 24.74 6.54 -1.54
C GLU A 339 25.16 5.74 -2.78
N LYS A 340 24.25 5.56 -3.74
CA LYS A 340 24.53 4.83 -4.98
C LYS A 340 25.19 5.74 -6.01
N GLU A 341 26.03 5.15 -6.84
CA GLU A 341 26.66 5.85 -7.95
C GLU A 341 25.65 6.24 -9.03
N LEU A 342 25.99 7.25 -9.82
CA LEU A 342 25.19 7.67 -10.97
C LEU A 342 25.02 6.48 -11.95
N TYR A 343 23.82 6.37 -12.53
CA TYR A 343 23.38 5.26 -13.39
C TYR A 343 23.06 3.95 -12.65
N SER A 344 22.99 3.99 -11.31
CA SER A 344 22.31 2.95 -10.54
C SER A 344 20.79 3.16 -10.56
N PHE A 345 20.04 2.12 -10.87
CA PHE A 345 18.59 2.10 -10.91
C PHE A 345 17.99 1.46 -9.66
N THR A 346 16.76 1.84 -9.36
CA THR A 346 16.01 1.25 -8.25
C THR A 346 15.61 -0.19 -8.58
N PRO A 347 16.07 -1.20 -7.82
CA PRO A 347 15.62 -2.58 -7.98
C PRO A 347 14.27 -2.83 -7.30
N GLY A 348 13.51 -3.80 -7.78
CA GLY A 348 12.18 -4.16 -7.29
C GLY A 348 12.17 -4.55 -5.81
N TYR A 349 13.19 -5.21 -5.29
CA TYR A 349 13.26 -5.53 -3.86
C TYR A 349 13.34 -4.28 -2.97
N ALA A 350 13.91 -3.18 -3.46
CA ALA A 350 13.98 -1.92 -2.73
C ALA A 350 12.58 -1.30 -2.62
N ILE A 351 11.83 -1.31 -3.73
CA ILE A 351 10.43 -0.87 -3.77
C ILE A 351 9.58 -1.72 -2.80
N CYS A 352 9.70 -3.04 -2.87
CA CYS A 352 8.98 -3.96 -1.99
C CYS A 352 9.27 -3.69 -0.51
N THR A 353 10.54 -3.53 -0.16
CA THR A 353 10.99 -3.34 1.23
C THR A 353 10.41 -2.07 1.85
N GLU A 354 10.39 -0.97 1.10
CA GLU A 354 9.87 0.31 1.60
C GLU A 354 8.35 0.43 1.43
N ALA A 355 7.73 -0.28 0.48
CA ALA A 355 6.29 -0.30 0.29
C ALA A 355 5.55 -1.09 1.37
N GLN A 356 6.15 -2.19 1.83
CA GLN A 356 5.57 -3.06 2.85
C GLN A 356 6.56 -3.27 3.99
N THR A 357 6.65 -2.27 4.87
CA THR A 357 7.62 -2.27 5.99
C THR A 357 7.29 -3.30 7.08
N ALA A 358 6.06 -3.81 7.12
CA ALA A 358 5.58 -4.81 8.07
C ALA A 358 4.86 -5.96 7.33
N PRO A 359 5.60 -6.81 6.59
CA PRO A 359 5.00 -7.95 5.90
C PRO A 359 4.51 -9.01 6.90
N PRO A 360 3.54 -9.85 6.52
CA PRO A 360 3.07 -10.94 7.37
C PRO A 360 4.21 -11.88 7.81
N ILE A 361 4.15 -12.39 9.03
CA ILE A 361 5.20 -13.24 9.61
C ILE A 361 5.50 -14.46 8.73
N GLY A 362 4.48 -15.09 8.14
CA GLY A 362 4.66 -16.23 7.23
C GLY A 362 5.49 -15.87 5.99
N LEU A 363 5.38 -14.64 5.49
CA LEU A 363 6.16 -14.15 4.35
C LEU A 363 7.61 -13.82 4.77
N VAL A 364 7.79 -13.23 5.95
CA VAL A 364 9.13 -13.00 6.54
C VAL A 364 9.90 -14.30 6.69
N ASN A 365 9.25 -15.34 7.22
CA ASN A 365 9.86 -16.66 7.38
C ASN A 365 10.32 -17.25 6.02
N LYS A 366 9.57 -16.97 4.94
CA LYS A 366 9.97 -17.40 3.59
C LYS A 366 11.16 -16.62 3.06
N TYR A 367 11.25 -15.32 3.33
CA TYR A 367 12.43 -14.51 3.02
C TYR A 367 13.68 -15.05 3.72
N ASP A 368 13.58 -15.35 5.02
CA ASP A 368 14.69 -15.91 5.79
C ASP A 368 15.10 -17.31 5.31
N THR A 369 14.12 -18.14 4.95
CA THR A 369 14.35 -19.49 4.42
C THR A 369 15.07 -19.43 3.07
N ALA A 370 14.60 -18.59 2.15
CA ALA A 370 15.25 -18.39 0.85
C ALA A 370 16.70 -17.91 0.99
N LYS A 371 16.94 -16.97 1.92
CA LYS A 371 18.27 -16.46 2.22
C LYS A 371 19.21 -17.54 2.75
N LYS A 372 18.73 -18.40 3.66
CA LYS A 372 19.52 -19.53 4.19
C LYS A 372 19.89 -20.53 3.10
N ILE A 373 18.92 -20.96 2.29
CA ILE A 373 19.13 -21.95 1.21
C ILE A 373 20.19 -21.46 0.23
N LEU A 374 20.07 -20.22 -0.25
CA LEU A 374 21.02 -19.70 -1.24
C LEU A 374 22.42 -19.47 -0.64
N ASN A 375 22.53 -19.06 0.62
CA ASN A 375 23.81 -18.92 1.31
C ASN A 375 24.51 -20.27 1.51
N GLU A 376 23.77 -21.32 1.87
CA GLU A 376 24.31 -22.68 2.05
C GLU A 376 24.85 -23.26 0.74
N HIS A 377 24.24 -22.90 -0.39
CA HIS A 377 24.68 -23.31 -1.73
C HIS A 377 25.72 -22.35 -2.35
N GLY A 378 26.17 -21.32 -1.61
CA GLY A 378 27.21 -20.40 -2.06
C GLY A 378 26.80 -19.45 -3.18
N SER A 379 25.49 -19.18 -3.35
CA SER A 379 25.00 -18.27 -4.39
C SER A 379 25.41 -16.82 -4.10
N THR A 380 25.73 -16.06 -5.16
CA THR A 380 25.99 -14.61 -5.04
C THR A 380 24.70 -13.79 -4.94
N ILE A 381 23.53 -14.41 -5.17
CA ILE A 381 22.23 -13.76 -5.12
C ILE A 381 21.67 -13.81 -3.70
N ASP A 382 21.27 -12.66 -3.19
CA ASP A 382 20.57 -12.57 -1.91
C ASP A 382 19.13 -13.10 -2.04
N GLY A 383 18.86 -14.23 -1.39
CA GLY A 383 17.57 -14.92 -1.47
C GLY A 383 16.39 -14.11 -0.91
N GLU A 384 16.61 -13.28 0.10
CA GLU A 384 15.56 -12.39 0.63
C GLU A 384 15.20 -11.33 -0.42
N LYS A 385 16.21 -10.71 -1.04
CA LYS A 385 15.98 -9.71 -2.10
C LYS A 385 15.34 -10.33 -3.34
N LEU A 386 15.74 -11.55 -3.70
CA LEU A 386 15.15 -12.25 -4.85
C LEU A 386 13.66 -12.50 -4.61
N LEU A 387 13.32 -13.02 -3.42
CA LEU A 387 11.93 -13.30 -3.07
C LEU A 387 11.08 -12.03 -2.95
N LYS A 388 11.63 -10.94 -2.40
CA LYS A 388 10.97 -9.62 -2.39
C LYS A 388 10.70 -9.07 -3.80
N THR A 389 11.60 -9.32 -4.75
CA THR A 389 11.39 -8.93 -6.15
C THR A 389 10.24 -9.74 -6.76
N ILE A 390 10.20 -11.05 -6.53
CA ILE A 390 9.11 -11.92 -6.97
C ILE A 390 7.79 -11.50 -6.33
N HIS A 391 7.81 -11.20 -5.03
CA HIS A 391 6.66 -10.74 -4.25
C HIS A 391 6.03 -9.47 -4.86
N LEU A 392 6.85 -8.45 -5.14
CA LEU A 392 6.39 -7.23 -5.79
C LEU A 392 5.70 -7.50 -7.13
N LEU A 393 6.33 -8.32 -7.98
CA LEU A 393 5.80 -8.60 -9.32
C LEU A 393 4.51 -9.41 -9.25
N ALA A 394 4.49 -10.48 -8.44
CA ALA A 394 3.34 -11.37 -8.30
C ALA A 394 2.10 -10.63 -7.74
N ASP A 395 2.26 -9.89 -6.64
CA ASP A 395 1.14 -9.21 -5.97
C ASP A 395 0.68 -7.95 -6.72
N SER A 396 1.50 -7.41 -7.63
CA SER A 396 1.06 -6.31 -8.51
C SER A 396 0.08 -6.76 -9.59
N GLU A 397 0.06 -8.06 -9.94
CA GLU A 397 -0.75 -8.68 -11.01
C GLU A 397 -0.64 -8.05 -12.41
N VAL A 398 0.25 -7.08 -12.62
CA VAL A 398 0.40 -6.37 -13.90
C VAL A 398 1.66 -6.77 -14.66
N VAL A 399 2.64 -7.37 -13.98
CA VAL A 399 3.86 -7.91 -14.59
C VAL A 399 4.01 -9.38 -14.26
N SER A 400 4.20 -10.21 -15.29
CA SER A 400 4.41 -11.65 -15.13
C SER A 400 5.75 -11.92 -14.44
N PRO A 401 5.83 -12.68 -13.32
CA PRO A 401 7.10 -12.99 -12.65
C PRO A 401 7.85 -14.11 -13.38
N THR A 402 8.29 -13.85 -14.60
CA THR A 402 9.15 -14.72 -15.39
C THR A 402 10.62 -14.54 -14.99
N VAL A 403 11.50 -15.50 -15.29
CA VAL A 403 12.95 -15.37 -15.08
C VAL A 403 13.49 -14.04 -15.62
N GLU A 404 13.06 -13.67 -16.83
CA GLU A 404 13.51 -12.44 -17.49
C GLU A 404 13.06 -11.18 -16.74
N ASN A 405 11.78 -11.10 -16.37
CA ASN A 405 11.25 -9.95 -15.65
C ASN A 405 11.80 -9.84 -14.23
N ILE A 406 11.99 -10.99 -13.55
CA ILE A 406 12.62 -11.06 -12.23
C ILE A 406 14.06 -10.54 -12.33
N THR A 407 14.83 -10.99 -13.31
CA THR A 407 16.22 -10.55 -13.52
C THR A 407 16.28 -9.04 -13.78
N LYS A 408 15.48 -8.53 -14.73
CA LYS A 408 15.43 -7.09 -15.05
C LYS A 408 15.01 -6.24 -13.85
N SER A 409 14.12 -6.76 -13.00
CA SER A 409 13.67 -6.05 -11.80
C SER A 409 14.63 -6.19 -10.62
N TYR A 410 15.50 -7.19 -10.59
CA TYR A 410 16.42 -7.44 -9.48
C TYR A 410 17.70 -6.60 -9.58
N ILE A 411 18.19 -6.37 -10.80
CA ILE A 411 19.46 -5.67 -11.05
C ILE A 411 19.32 -4.16 -10.81
N SER A 412 20.37 -3.55 -10.25
CA SER A 412 20.50 -2.09 -10.15
C SER A 412 21.31 -1.49 -11.30
N ASP A 413 22.02 -2.32 -12.07
CA ASP A 413 22.76 -1.92 -13.26
C ASP A 413 22.23 -2.72 -14.45
N ILE A 414 21.70 -2.02 -15.45
CA ILE A 414 21.10 -2.63 -16.64
C ILE A 414 22.13 -3.37 -17.51
N THR A 415 23.43 -3.09 -17.34
CA THR A 415 24.50 -3.74 -18.12
C THR A 415 24.81 -5.16 -17.65
N THR A 416 24.49 -5.51 -16.40
CA THR A 416 24.83 -6.81 -15.79
C THR A 416 23.80 -7.90 -16.08
N TYR A 417 22.80 -7.66 -16.94
CA TYR A 417 21.69 -8.59 -17.17
C TYR A 417 22.17 -9.99 -17.58
N TYR A 418 23.09 -10.08 -18.55
CA TYR A 418 23.56 -11.36 -19.08
C TYR A 418 24.45 -12.14 -18.10
N ASP A 419 25.13 -11.44 -17.19
CA ASP A 419 25.96 -12.06 -16.16
C ASP A 419 25.12 -12.57 -14.99
N VAL A 420 24.05 -11.83 -14.64
CA VAL A 420 23.19 -12.14 -13.49
C VAL A 420 22.11 -13.17 -13.81
N LYS A 421 21.62 -13.21 -15.06
CA LYS A 421 20.52 -14.11 -15.47
C LYS A 421 20.82 -15.60 -15.15
N PRO A 422 21.97 -16.18 -15.51
CA PRO A 422 22.24 -17.60 -15.24
C PRO A 422 22.26 -17.91 -13.73
N VAL A 423 22.77 -16.99 -12.92
CA VAL A 423 22.83 -17.16 -11.46
C VAL A 423 21.43 -17.06 -10.84
N ILE A 424 20.56 -16.20 -11.38
CA ILE A 424 19.15 -16.15 -10.98
C ILE A 424 18.43 -17.44 -11.39
N GLU A 425 18.67 -17.98 -12.59
CA GLU A 425 18.07 -19.26 -13.02
C GLU A 425 18.43 -20.40 -12.07
N GLU A 426 19.71 -20.49 -11.68
CA GLU A 426 20.18 -21.46 -10.69
C GLU A 426 19.51 -21.25 -9.32
N ALA A 427 19.50 -20.01 -8.82
CA ALA A 427 18.86 -19.68 -7.54
C ALA A 427 17.36 -20.00 -7.53
N LEU A 428 16.64 -19.72 -8.62
CA LEU A 428 15.23 -20.08 -8.78
C LEU A 428 15.04 -21.60 -8.79
N GLY A 429 15.95 -22.34 -9.42
CA GLY A 429 15.99 -23.80 -9.38
C GLY A 429 16.08 -24.35 -7.96
N LEU A 430 17.04 -23.86 -7.18
CA LEU A 430 17.22 -24.24 -5.77
C LEU A 430 15.97 -23.96 -4.92
N LEU A 431 15.34 -22.80 -5.13
CA LEU A 431 14.11 -22.43 -4.40
C LEU A 431 12.87 -23.23 -4.83
N LEU A 432 12.82 -23.72 -6.09
CA LEU A 432 11.80 -24.66 -6.56
C LEU A 432 11.99 -26.05 -5.94
N GLU A 433 13.24 -26.52 -5.86
CA GLU A 433 13.56 -27.80 -5.21
C GLU A 433 13.21 -27.76 -3.72
N ALA A 434 13.51 -26.64 -3.06
CA ALA A 434 13.17 -26.39 -1.66
C ALA A 434 11.69 -26.04 -1.42
N LYS A 435 10.84 -26.02 -2.47
CA LYS A 435 9.40 -25.73 -2.39
C LYS A 435 9.05 -24.36 -1.77
N VAL A 436 9.97 -23.40 -1.82
CA VAL A 436 9.72 -22.00 -1.47
C VAL A 436 9.00 -21.28 -2.62
N LEU A 437 9.24 -21.74 -3.85
CA LEU A 437 8.59 -21.25 -5.06
C LEU A 437 7.78 -22.36 -5.76
N LEU A 438 6.79 -21.93 -6.54
CA LEU A 438 6.10 -22.72 -7.54
C LEU A 438 6.28 -22.08 -8.92
N LEU A 439 6.36 -22.92 -9.95
CA LEU A 439 6.39 -22.49 -11.34
C LEU A 439 5.09 -22.92 -12.02
N SER A 440 4.27 -21.96 -12.45
CA SER A 440 3.03 -22.22 -13.19
C SER A 440 2.95 -21.31 -14.40
N ASN A 441 2.73 -21.88 -15.59
CA ASN A 441 2.68 -21.12 -16.85
C ASN A 441 3.89 -20.19 -17.08
N ASN A 442 5.08 -20.67 -16.70
CA ASN A 442 6.34 -19.91 -16.73
C ASN A 442 6.40 -18.68 -15.80
N ASN A 443 5.55 -18.63 -14.77
CA ASN A 443 5.53 -17.60 -13.74
C ASN A 443 5.89 -18.20 -12.39
N TYR A 444 6.80 -17.55 -11.67
CA TYR A 444 7.19 -17.91 -10.32
C TYR A 444 6.24 -17.28 -9.30
N LYS A 445 5.80 -18.09 -8.34
CA LYS A 445 4.95 -17.66 -7.22
C LYS A 445 5.55 -18.15 -5.91
N ILE A 446 5.48 -17.33 -4.88
CA ILE A 446 5.84 -17.74 -3.51
C ILE A 446 4.76 -18.69 -3.00
N THR A 447 5.15 -19.84 -2.46
CA THR A 447 4.21 -20.82 -1.91
C THR A 447 3.41 -20.22 -0.75
N SER A 448 2.14 -20.58 -0.60
CA SER A 448 1.35 -20.33 0.60
C SER A 448 1.65 -21.37 1.68
N ASP A 449 1.30 -21.08 2.94
CA ASP A 449 1.53 -22.04 4.04
C ASP A 449 0.72 -23.34 3.86
N LEU A 450 -0.44 -23.25 3.19
CA LEU A 450 -1.25 -24.41 2.84
C LEU A 450 -0.61 -25.20 1.69
N GLU A 451 -0.12 -24.52 0.65
CA GLU A 451 0.63 -25.16 -0.45
C GLU A 451 1.87 -25.89 0.09
N CYS A 452 2.65 -25.28 0.99
CA CYS A 452 3.80 -25.94 1.63
C CYS A 452 3.41 -27.23 2.35
N LYS A 453 2.35 -27.20 3.17
CA LYS A 453 1.88 -28.39 3.90
C LYS A 453 1.48 -29.53 2.95
N LEU A 454 0.77 -29.20 1.87
CA LEU A 454 0.36 -30.19 0.88
C LEU A 454 1.56 -30.75 0.11
N LEU A 455 2.57 -29.93 -0.19
CA LEU A 455 3.81 -30.37 -0.82
C LEU A 455 4.65 -31.26 0.11
N GLU A 456 4.69 -30.98 1.41
CA GLU A 456 5.34 -31.82 2.42
C GLU A 456 4.62 -33.17 2.55
N GLU A 457 3.28 -33.15 2.65
CA GLU A 457 2.46 -34.36 2.69
C GLU A 457 2.65 -35.23 1.44
N MET A 458 2.74 -34.60 0.27
CA MET A 458 3.04 -35.27 -0.99
C MET A 458 4.45 -35.88 -1.00
N LYS A 459 5.43 -35.25 -0.34
CA LYS A 459 6.81 -35.75 -0.24
C LYS A 459 6.92 -36.94 0.71
N ASP A 460 6.17 -36.92 1.82
CA ASP A 460 6.15 -37.99 2.81
C ASP A 460 5.47 -39.27 2.29
N PHE A 461 4.73 -39.17 1.18
CA PHE A 461 4.25 -40.35 0.46
C PHE A 461 5.39 -41.08 -0.26
N ASP A 462 5.77 -42.22 0.30
CA ASP A 462 6.69 -43.15 -0.34
C ASP A 462 5.97 -43.99 -1.40
N VAL A 463 6.53 -44.01 -2.61
CA VAL A 463 5.94 -44.72 -3.74
C VAL A 463 6.58 -46.10 -3.84
N GLU A 464 5.85 -47.12 -3.39
CA GLU A 464 6.31 -48.50 -3.36
C GLU A 464 6.73 -48.99 -4.77
N LEU A 465 7.84 -49.74 -4.83
CA LEU A 465 8.46 -50.19 -6.07
C LEU A 465 7.51 -51.00 -6.98
N PHE A 466 6.61 -51.81 -6.40
CA PHE A 466 5.63 -52.55 -7.19
C PHE A 466 4.60 -51.63 -7.87
N SER A 467 4.26 -50.50 -7.24
CA SER A 467 3.35 -49.50 -7.80
C SER A 467 4.02 -48.83 -9.01
N LYS A 468 5.29 -48.45 -8.88
CA LYS A 468 6.08 -47.91 -10.00
C LYS A 468 6.18 -48.87 -11.18
N LYS A 469 6.44 -50.15 -10.92
CA LYS A 469 6.47 -51.20 -11.96
C LYS A 469 5.13 -51.30 -12.70
N ARG A 470 4.02 -51.34 -11.96
CA ARG A 470 2.67 -51.40 -12.54
C ARG A 470 2.36 -50.16 -13.37
N SER A 471 2.70 -48.96 -12.87
CA SER A 471 2.50 -47.70 -13.59
C SER A 471 3.27 -47.67 -14.91
N LEU A 472 4.53 -48.14 -14.92
CA LEU A 472 5.31 -48.24 -16.15
C LEU A 472 4.63 -49.15 -17.19
N ILE A 473 4.17 -50.33 -16.76
CA ILE A 473 3.47 -51.29 -17.61
C ILE A 473 2.18 -50.68 -18.18
N ASN A 474 1.39 -49.97 -17.35
CA ASN A 474 0.18 -49.29 -17.80
C ASN A 474 0.49 -48.20 -18.84
N CYS A 475 1.50 -47.35 -18.60
CA CYS A 475 1.93 -46.36 -19.59
C CYS A 475 2.33 -47.00 -20.91
N ILE A 476 3.10 -48.09 -20.89
CA ILE A 476 3.49 -48.82 -22.11
C ILE A 476 2.26 -49.32 -22.88
N LYS A 477 1.24 -49.83 -22.18
CA LYS A 477 -0.03 -50.27 -22.79
C LYS A 477 -0.80 -49.10 -23.39
N ASP A 478 -0.91 -48.00 -22.67
CA ASP A 478 -1.67 -46.81 -23.11
C ASP A 478 -1.05 -46.13 -24.32
N TYR A 479 0.28 -46.08 -24.39
CA TYR A 479 1.02 -45.57 -25.56
C TYR A 479 0.96 -46.51 -26.77
N LYS A 480 0.45 -47.74 -26.59
CA LYS A 480 0.25 -48.74 -27.66
C LYS A 480 1.53 -49.04 -28.47
N LEU A 481 2.70 -48.85 -27.85
CA LEU A 481 4.02 -48.89 -28.48
C LEU A 481 4.25 -50.17 -29.30
N PHE A 482 3.77 -51.31 -28.78
CA PHE A 482 3.99 -52.63 -29.37
C PHE A 482 2.89 -53.10 -30.33
N THR A 483 1.83 -52.30 -30.54
CA THR A 483 0.73 -52.65 -31.47
C THR A 483 1.23 -52.97 -32.89
N PRO A 484 2.18 -52.21 -33.49
CA PRO A 484 2.70 -52.52 -34.82
C PRO A 484 3.46 -53.85 -34.88
N VAL A 485 4.01 -54.32 -33.76
CA VAL A 485 4.83 -55.53 -33.69
C VAL A 485 3.98 -56.76 -33.34
N ALA A 486 2.74 -56.56 -32.88
CA ALA A 486 1.82 -57.63 -32.53
C ALA A 486 1.37 -58.45 -33.75
N THR A 487 1.38 -57.87 -34.95
CA THR A 487 1.08 -58.58 -36.21
C THR A 487 2.07 -58.19 -37.28
N PHE A 488 2.75 -59.19 -37.84
CA PHE A 488 3.63 -59.04 -38.99
C PHE A 488 3.01 -59.77 -40.18
N ASN A 489 2.89 -59.10 -41.33
CA ASN A 489 2.37 -59.71 -42.55
C ASN A 489 3.52 -59.85 -43.55
N ASP A 490 3.71 -61.06 -44.07
CA ASP A 490 4.65 -61.35 -45.16
C ASP A 490 3.87 -61.93 -46.34
N GLY A 491 3.61 -61.11 -47.35
CA GLY A 491 2.75 -61.48 -48.48
C GLY A 491 1.30 -61.80 -48.04
N THR A 492 0.89 -63.06 -48.21
CA THR A 492 -0.45 -63.55 -47.79
C THR A 492 -0.47 -64.13 -46.38
N ASP A 493 0.70 -64.37 -45.78
CA ASP A 493 0.82 -64.99 -44.46
C ASP A 493 0.85 -63.92 -43.36
N SER A 494 0.06 -64.14 -42.31
CA SER A 494 -0.06 -63.24 -41.17
C SER A 494 0.43 -63.92 -39.90
N PHE A 495 1.48 -63.37 -39.31
CA PHE A 495 2.09 -63.86 -38.08
C PHE A 495 1.67 -62.97 -36.92
N LYS A 496 0.99 -63.57 -35.94
CA LYS A 496 0.57 -62.88 -34.71
C LYS A 496 1.53 -63.21 -33.57
N PHE A 497 2.04 -62.18 -32.91
CA PHE A 497 2.92 -62.32 -31.75
C PHE A 497 2.12 -62.10 -30.46
N SER A 498 2.37 -62.93 -29.45
CA SER A 498 1.97 -62.67 -28.07
C SER A 498 3.01 -61.76 -27.43
N VAL A 499 2.69 -60.47 -27.27
CA VAL A 499 3.60 -59.49 -26.66
C VAL A 499 3.35 -59.40 -25.17
N LEU A 500 4.31 -59.85 -24.38
CA LEU A 500 4.25 -59.97 -22.92
C LEU A 500 5.33 -59.12 -22.25
N SER A 501 5.10 -58.68 -21.02
CA SER A 501 6.18 -58.20 -20.14
C SER A 501 7.02 -59.37 -19.63
N ASP A 502 8.16 -59.08 -19.02
CA ASP A 502 8.98 -60.05 -18.27
C ASP A 502 8.31 -60.59 -17.00
N GLN A 503 7.11 -60.11 -16.66
CA GLN A 503 6.24 -60.63 -15.61
C GLN A 503 4.93 -61.22 -16.17
N ASP A 504 4.92 -61.58 -17.45
CA ASP A 504 3.78 -62.16 -18.16
C ASP A 504 2.53 -61.25 -18.29
N ASP A 505 2.68 -59.94 -18.14
CA ASP A 505 1.59 -58.99 -18.43
C ASP A 505 1.37 -58.86 -19.95
N GLU A 506 0.13 -59.03 -20.40
CA GLU A 506 -0.22 -58.78 -21.81
C GLU A 506 -0.09 -57.29 -22.16
N LEU A 507 0.89 -56.94 -23.01
CA LEU A 507 1.15 -55.56 -23.47
C LEU A 507 0.32 -55.18 -24.70
N THR A 508 -0.15 -56.19 -25.45
CA THR A 508 -1.07 -56.05 -26.58
C THR A 508 -2.19 -57.09 -26.45
N GLY A 509 -3.23 -56.99 -27.29
CA GLY A 509 -4.31 -57.99 -27.31
C GLY A 509 -3.83 -59.43 -27.57
N PRO A 510 -4.69 -60.44 -27.34
CA PRO A 510 -4.29 -61.85 -27.34
C PRO A 510 -3.68 -62.28 -28.68
N GLY A 511 -2.42 -62.72 -28.63
CA GLY A 511 -1.62 -63.16 -29.78
C GLY A 511 -1.62 -64.68 -30.01
N SER A 512 -0.72 -65.16 -30.88
CA SER A 512 -0.51 -66.61 -31.08
C SER A 512 0.23 -67.23 -29.90
N LYS A 513 -0.16 -68.44 -29.49
CA LYS A 513 0.55 -69.22 -28.45
C LYS A 513 1.94 -69.70 -28.90
N GLN A 514 2.25 -69.63 -30.19
CA GLN A 514 3.45 -70.20 -30.82
C GLN A 514 4.54 -69.17 -31.13
N LEU A 515 4.27 -67.86 -31.04
CA LEU A 515 5.25 -66.81 -31.28
C LEU A 515 5.15 -65.78 -30.17
N LYS A 516 6.20 -65.62 -29.37
CA LYS A 516 6.22 -64.76 -28.19
C LYS A 516 7.25 -63.64 -28.34
N LEU A 517 6.88 -62.46 -27.87
CA LEU A 517 7.77 -61.32 -27.70
C LEU A 517 7.73 -60.89 -26.24
N THR A 518 8.82 -61.09 -25.50
CA THR A 518 8.94 -60.65 -24.10
C THR A 518 9.69 -59.34 -24.03
N VAL A 519 9.07 -58.34 -23.42
CA VAL A 519 9.63 -57.00 -23.21
C VAL A 519 10.03 -56.85 -21.74
N TYR A 520 11.32 -56.62 -21.50
CA TYR A 520 11.81 -56.44 -20.13
C TYR A 520 11.51 -55.06 -19.57
N SER A 521 11.02 -55.02 -18.34
CA SER A 521 10.88 -53.79 -17.55
C SER A 521 12.23 -53.19 -17.20
N LEU A 522 12.33 -51.86 -17.26
CA LEU A 522 13.53 -51.12 -16.83
C LEU A 522 13.90 -51.39 -15.37
N PHE A 523 12.93 -51.75 -14.53
CA PHE A 523 13.13 -52.05 -13.11
C PHE A 523 13.70 -53.45 -12.84
N ASN A 524 13.82 -54.30 -13.85
CA ASN A 524 14.25 -55.70 -13.73
C ASN A 524 15.56 -55.98 -14.51
N ILE A 525 16.23 -54.94 -15.02
CA ILE A 525 17.54 -55.04 -15.66
C ILE A 525 18.62 -54.87 -14.58
N SER A 526 19.66 -55.71 -14.59
CA SER A 526 20.78 -55.56 -13.65
C SER A 526 21.62 -54.31 -13.96
N GLU A 527 22.43 -53.85 -12.98
CA GLU A 527 23.27 -52.65 -13.14
C GLU A 527 24.18 -52.72 -14.37
N ASN A 528 24.68 -53.91 -14.71
CA ASN A 528 25.39 -54.14 -15.97
C ASN A 528 24.48 -54.76 -17.03
N ARG A 529 23.91 -53.91 -17.87
CA ARG A 529 23.03 -54.30 -19.00
C ARG A 529 23.72 -55.27 -19.98
N GLN A 530 25.04 -55.18 -20.16
CA GLN A 530 25.73 -56.06 -21.11
C GLN A 530 25.77 -57.49 -20.58
N ASP A 531 26.13 -57.66 -19.30
CA ASP A 531 26.15 -58.97 -18.65
C ASP A 531 24.73 -59.56 -18.58
N PHE A 532 23.72 -58.72 -18.33
CA PHE A 532 22.31 -59.11 -18.37
C PHE A 532 21.91 -59.72 -19.72
N ILE A 533 22.28 -59.07 -20.82
CA ILE A 533 21.95 -59.52 -22.18
C ILE A 533 22.68 -60.82 -22.51
N GLU A 534 23.96 -60.95 -22.16
CA GLU A 534 24.71 -62.19 -22.42
C GLU A 534 24.13 -63.39 -21.65
N ASN A 535 23.72 -63.19 -20.38
CA ASN A 535 23.03 -64.22 -19.61
C ASN A 535 21.68 -64.61 -20.25
N LEU A 536 20.88 -63.62 -20.66
CA LEU A 536 19.61 -63.86 -21.34
C LEU A 536 19.76 -64.66 -22.64
N LYS A 537 20.80 -64.35 -23.43
CA LYS A 537 21.09 -65.11 -24.66
C LYS A 537 21.39 -66.58 -24.36
N LEU A 538 22.15 -66.86 -23.30
CA LEU A 538 22.47 -68.24 -22.89
C LEU A 538 21.22 -69.01 -22.44
N GLU A 539 20.32 -68.36 -21.70
CA GLU A 539 19.07 -68.96 -21.21
C GLU A 539 18.07 -69.24 -22.35
N THR A 540 17.97 -68.34 -23.33
CA THR A 540 16.97 -68.39 -24.41
C THR A 540 17.48 -69.02 -25.70
N GLN A 541 18.76 -69.41 -25.79
CA GLN A 541 19.42 -69.88 -27.03
C GLN A 541 18.70 -71.03 -27.78
N TYR A 542 17.95 -71.88 -27.06
CA TYR A 542 17.24 -73.01 -27.64
C TYR A 542 15.74 -72.74 -27.90
N GLN A 543 15.22 -71.58 -27.47
CA GLN A 543 13.82 -71.18 -27.64
C GLN A 543 13.65 -70.45 -28.97
N LYS A 544 13.23 -71.18 -30.01
CA LYS A 544 13.08 -70.64 -31.37
C LYS A 544 11.80 -69.82 -31.59
N ASP A 545 10.89 -69.88 -30.63
CA ASP A 545 9.57 -69.24 -30.62
C ASP A 545 9.53 -67.93 -29.81
N LEU A 546 10.66 -67.51 -29.24
CA LEU A 546 10.76 -66.35 -28.36
C LEU A 546 11.67 -65.26 -28.94
N ILE A 547 11.20 -64.02 -28.90
CA ILE A 547 12.00 -62.82 -29.09
C ILE A 547 12.04 -62.08 -27.75
N THR A 548 13.22 -61.63 -27.32
CA THR A 548 13.38 -60.83 -26.10
C THR A 548 13.82 -59.41 -26.45
N LEU A 549 13.09 -58.42 -25.94
CA LEU A 549 13.39 -57.01 -26.10
C LEU A 549 13.83 -56.41 -24.76
N VAL A 550 15.09 -55.95 -24.71
CA VAL A 550 15.68 -55.30 -23.54
C VAL A 550 15.89 -53.81 -23.85
N PRO A 551 15.15 -52.89 -23.21
CA PRO A 551 15.26 -51.45 -23.47
C PRO A 551 16.63 -50.87 -23.07
N ASP A 552 16.95 -49.66 -23.55
CA ASP A 552 18.10 -48.88 -23.08
C ASP A 552 17.80 -48.32 -21.67
N SER A 553 18.80 -48.28 -20.79
CA SER A 553 18.66 -47.87 -19.38
C SER A 553 19.20 -46.46 -19.07
N LYS A 554 19.71 -45.72 -20.07
CA LYS A 554 20.30 -44.38 -19.88
C LYS A 554 19.38 -43.39 -19.16
N GLU A 555 18.10 -43.39 -19.49
CA GLU A 555 17.09 -42.46 -18.94
C GLU A 555 16.33 -43.05 -17.74
N PHE A 556 16.77 -44.18 -17.18
CA PHE A 556 16.04 -44.87 -16.12
C PHE A 556 15.83 -44.01 -14.87
N THR A 557 16.86 -43.26 -14.44
CA THR A 557 16.78 -42.37 -13.27
C THR A 557 15.73 -41.28 -13.45
N LEU A 558 15.65 -40.71 -14.66
CA LEU A 558 14.63 -39.71 -15.00
C LEU A 558 13.24 -40.33 -15.03
N ILE A 559 13.08 -41.51 -15.67
CA ILE A 559 11.80 -42.23 -15.74
C ILE A 559 11.31 -42.63 -14.34
N ASP A 560 12.18 -43.17 -13.48
CA ASP A 560 11.83 -43.54 -12.10
C ASP A 560 11.37 -42.32 -11.28
N LYS A 561 12.08 -41.18 -11.42
CA LYS A 561 11.71 -39.92 -10.78
C LYS A 561 10.33 -39.45 -11.24
N LEU A 562 10.08 -39.41 -12.55
CA LEU A 562 8.82 -38.95 -13.13
C LEU A 562 7.64 -39.85 -12.75
N ILE A 563 7.81 -41.17 -12.77
CA ILE A 563 6.77 -42.11 -12.32
C ILE A 563 6.44 -41.87 -10.84
N GLY A 564 7.46 -41.68 -10.00
CA GLY A 564 7.25 -41.35 -8.58
C GLY A 564 6.49 -40.04 -8.37
N GLU A 565 6.82 -39.01 -9.15
CA GLU A 565 6.11 -37.73 -9.12
C GLU A 565 4.64 -37.89 -9.55
N VAL A 566 4.37 -38.57 -10.67
CA VAL A 566 2.99 -38.83 -11.15
C VAL A 566 2.19 -39.58 -10.10
N SER A 567 2.74 -40.64 -9.49
CA SER A 567 2.04 -41.40 -8.43
C SER A 567 1.72 -40.55 -7.20
N ARG A 568 2.62 -39.64 -6.81
CA ARG A 568 2.38 -38.70 -5.70
C ARG A 568 1.28 -37.69 -6.03
N TYR A 569 1.25 -37.16 -7.26
CA TYR A 569 0.17 -36.28 -7.71
C TYR A 569 -1.18 -37.02 -7.72
N SER A 570 -1.25 -38.23 -8.29
CA SER A 570 -2.48 -39.03 -8.28
C SER A 570 -2.97 -39.36 -6.88
N TYR A 571 -2.06 -39.63 -5.93
CA TYR A 571 -2.40 -39.84 -4.52
C TYR A 571 -3.05 -38.60 -3.90
N MET A 572 -2.50 -37.41 -4.17
CA MET A 572 -3.06 -36.14 -3.72
C MET A 572 -4.45 -35.88 -4.33
N GLU A 573 -4.62 -36.11 -5.64
CA GLU A 573 -5.93 -35.98 -6.30
C GLU A 573 -6.97 -36.94 -5.70
N GLU A 574 -6.60 -38.20 -5.46
CA GLU A 574 -7.52 -39.20 -4.90
C GLU A 574 -7.89 -38.87 -3.45
N LYS A 575 -6.90 -38.53 -2.61
CA LYS A 575 -7.10 -38.19 -1.20
C LYS A 575 -8.01 -36.98 -1.00
N TYR A 576 -7.86 -35.97 -1.85
CA TYR A 576 -8.63 -34.73 -1.78
C TYR A 576 -9.81 -34.67 -2.76
N SER A 577 -10.14 -35.78 -3.43
CA SER A 577 -11.25 -35.87 -4.40
C SER A 577 -12.60 -35.40 -3.84
N ASN A 578 -12.85 -35.60 -2.54
CA ASN A 578 -14.07 -35.22 -1.84
C ASN A 578 -13.90 -34.01 -0.90
N GLU A 579 -12.74 -33.33 -0.90
CA GLU A 579 -12.46 -32.21 0.00
C GLU A 579 -13.50 -31.11 -0.17
N SER A 580 -14.05 -30.54 0.91
CA SER A 580 -15.09 -29.49 0.82
C SER A 580 -14.52 -28.08 0.81
N ASP A 581 -13.26 -27.92 1.25
CA ASP A 581 -12.56 -26.65 1.26
C ASP A 581 -12.18 -26.19 -0.18
N PRO A 582 -12.74 -25.07 -0.66
CA PRO A 582 -12.47 -24.57 -2.01
C PRO A 582 -11.00 -24.16 -2.22
N ALA A 583 -10.28 -23.71 -1.18
CA ALA A 583 -8.89 -23.30 -1.30
C ALA A 583 -7.97 -24.51 -1.53
N LYS A 584 -8.20 -25.60 -0.79
CA LYS A 584 -7.46 -26.86 -1.00
C LYS A 584 -7.76 -27.47 -2.36
N ARG A 585 -9.03 -27.49 -2.80
CA ARG A 585 -9.39 -27.97 -4.14
C ARG A 585 -8.65 -27.21 -5.25
N GLN A 586 -8.52 -25.90 -5.11
CA GLN A 586 -7.83 -25.07 -6.10
C GLN A 586 -6.32 -25.31 -6.14
N ILE A 587 -5.71 -25.69 -5.01
CA ILE A 587 -4.27 -26.00 -4.94
C ILE A 587 -3.97 -27.39 -5.52
N ILE A 588 -4.85 -28.36 -5.25
CA ILE A 588 -4.66 -29.76 -5.69
C ILE A 588 -4.89 -29.92 -7.19
N ARG A 589 -5.80 -29.13 -7.77
CA ARG A 589 -6.14 -29.14 -9.19
C ARG A 589 -5.18 -28.29 -10.01
#